data_AF-X1TY30-F1
#
_entry.id   AF-X1TY30-F1
#
_cell.length_a   1.000
_cell.length_b   1.000
_cell.length_c   1.000
_cell.angle_alpha   90.00
_cell.angle_beta   90.00
_cell.angle_gamma   90.00
#
_symmetry.space_group_name_H-M   'P 1'
#
loop_
_entity.id
_entity.type
_entity.pdbx_description
1 polymer ?
#
loop_
_entity_poly.entity_id
_entity_poly.type
_entity_poly.pdbx_seq_one_letter_code
_entity_poly.pdbx_strand_id
1 'polypeptide(L)' 'MTAEQVKILVADDEEAVRNLLQRILGEAGYEVTTAADGQDALYKVSLGEAEVVLLD' A
#
# COMPACT_ATOMS: atom_id res chain seq x y z
N MET A 1 12.59 12.03 18.02
CA MET A 1 11.61 10.92 17.93
C MET A 1 11.15 10.91 16.49
N THR A 2 11.56 9.94 15.69
CA THR A 2 11.01 9.78 14.34
C THR A 2 9.58 9.25 14.52
N ALA A 3 8.59 10.00 14.06
CA ALA A 3 7.22 9.47 14.00
C ALA A 3 7.23 8.24 13.09
N GLU A 4 6.64 7.15 13.54
CA GLU A 4 6.50 5.93 12.75
C GLU A 4 5.55 6.24 11.57
N GLN A 5 5.99 6.01 10.34
CA GLN A 5 5.14 6.21 9.16
C GLN A 5 4.16 5.06 9.07
N VAL A 6 2.86 5.38 8.96
CA VAL A 6 1.83 4.35 8.81
C VAL A 6 2.02 3.64 7.47
N LYS A 7 1.97 2.30 7.51
CA LYS A 7 2.17 1.44 6.33
C LYS A 7 0.84 1.10 5.67
N ILE A 8 0.71 1.47 4.40
CA ILE A 8 -0.49 1.26 3.60
C ILE A 8 -0.18 0.31 2.45
N LEU A 9 -1.01 -0.73 2.29
CA LEU A 9 -1.04 -1.57 1.09
C LEU A 9 -2.20 -1.15 0.18
N VAL A 10 -1.90 -0.85 -1.07
CA VAL A 10 -2.89 -0.59 -2.13
C VAL A 10 -2.98 -1.82 -3.04
N ALA A 11 -4.12 -2.50 -3.05
CA ALA A 11 -4.38 -3.66 -3.89
C ALA A 11 -5.44 -3.32 -4.94
N ASP A 12 -5.03 -3.33 -6.21
CA ASP A 12 -5.84 -2.92 -7.36
C ASP A 12 -5.22 -3.54 -8.62
N ASP A 13 -5.99 -4.00 -9.60
CA ASP A 13 -5.45 -4.63 -10.82
C ASP A 13 -4.98 -3.57 -11.85
N GLU A 14 -5.46 -2.33 -11.78
CA GLU A 14 -5.08 -1.23 -12.63
C GLU A 14 -3.78 -0.54 -12.17
N GLU A 15 -2.73 -0.64 -12.99
CA GLU A 15 -1.42 -0.03 -12.68
C GLU A 15 -1.49 1.49 -12.49
N ALA A 16 -2.35 2.16 -13.27
CA ALA A 16 -2.52 3.61 -13.18
C ALA A 16 -3.05 4.04 -11.81
N VAL A 17 -4.00 3.29 -11.25
CA VAL A 17 -4.59 3.57 -9.93
C VAL A 17 -3.57 3.31 -8.83
N ARG A 18 -2.84 2.19 -8.88
CA ARG A 18 -1.74 1.90 -7.92
C ARG A 18 -0.69 3.01 -7.90
N ASN A 19 -0.23 3.46 -9.07
CA ASN A 19 0.77 4.51 -9.19
C ASN A 19 0.25 5.86 -8.67
N LEU A 20 -1.01 6.20 -8.96
CA LEU A 20 -1.64 7.42 -8.46
C LEU A 20 -1.73 7.43 -6.93
N LEU A 21 -2.25 6.35 -6.34
CA LEU A 21 -2.43 6.23 -4.90
C LEU A 21 -1.09 6.18 -4.16
N GLN A 22 -0.10 5.47 -4.70
CA GLN A 22 1.25 5.45 -4.14
C GLN A 22 1.85 6.85 -4.05
N ARG A 23 1.69 7.66 -5.09
CA ARG A 23 2.17 9.04 -5.10
C ARG A 23 1.44 9.92 -4.09
N ILE A 24 0.10 9.92 -4.10
CA ILE A 24 -0.72 10.77 -3.22
C ILE A 24 -0.44 10.43 -1.74
N LEU A 25 -0.44 9.15 -1.39
CA LEU A 25 -0.24 8.69 -0.02
C LEU A 25 1.23 8.88 0.42
N GLY A 26 2.19 8.66 -0.48
CA GLY A 26 3.60 8.93 -0.20
C GLY A 26 3.87 10.42 0.04
N GLU A 27 3.29 11.31 -0.76
CA GLU A 27 3.35 12.77 -0.55
C GLU A 27 2.69 13.20 0.77
N ALA A 28 1.72 12.42 1.27
CA ALA A 28 1.10 12.63 2.58
C ALA A 28 1.92 12.06 3.76
N GLY A 29 3.05 11.41 3.50
CA GLY A 29 3.97 10.91 4.53
C GLY A 29 3.73 9.47 4.98
N TYR A 30 3.00 8.67 4.20
CA TYR A 30 2.79 7.25 4.44
C TYR A 30 3.85 6.39 3.74
N GLU A 31 4.14 5.23 4.31
CA GLU A 31 4.91 4.18 3.63
C GLU A 31 3.93 3.33 2.81
N VAL A 32 4.09 3.30 1.49
CA VAL A 32 3.10 2.69 0.60
C VAL A 32 3.70 1.54 -0.19
N THR A 33 3.12 0.36 -0.02
CA THR A 33 3.31 -0.81 -0.88
C THR A 33 2.09 -1.01 -1.77
N THR A 34 2.28 -1.62 -2.93
CA THR A 34 1.20 -1.87 -3.90
C THR A 34 1.14 -3.35 -4.23
N ALA A 35 -0.03 -3.90 -4.56
CA ALA A 35 -0.22 -5.26 -5.03
C ALA A 35 -1.10 -5.27 -6.27
N ALA A 36 -0.71 -6.06 -7.28
CA ALA A 36 -1.43 -6.13 -8.55
C ALA A 36 -2.56 -7.17 -8.57
N ASP A 37 -2.61 -8.03 -7.56
CA ASP A 37 -3.63 -9.07 -7.41
C ASP A 37 -3.77 -9.50 -5.94
N GLY A 38 -4.77 -10.33 -5.67
CA GLY A 38 -5.07 -10.81 -4.33
C GLY A 38 -3.99 -11.74 -3.75
N GLN A 39 -3.25 -12.49 -4.56
CA GLN A 39 -2.22 -13.39 -4.06
C GLN A 39 -1.00 -12.60 -3.57
N ASP A 40 -0.59 -11.59 -4.34
CA ASP A 40 0.46 -10.65 -3.94
C ASP A 40 0.03 -9.82 -2.72
N ALA A 41 -1.23 -9.37 -2.66
CA ALA A 41 -1.77 -8.66 -1.51
C ALA A 41 -1.75 -9.51 -0.22
N LEU A 42 -2.23 -10.76 -0.29
CA LEU A 42 -2.22 -11.69 0.84
C LEU A 42 -0.80 -12.01 1.31
N TYR A 43 0.15 -12.17 0.39
CA TYR A 43 1.55 -12.37 0.72
C TYR A 43 2.10 -11.19 1.52
N LYS A 44 1.89 -9.95 1.05
CA LYS A 44 2.38 -8.73 1.73
C LYS A 44 1.74 -8.51 3.10
N VAL A 45 0.44 -8.77 3.22
CA VAL A 45 -0.25 -8.75 4.53
C VAL A 45 0.36 -9.78 5.48
N SER A 46 0.69 -10.98 5.00
CA SER A 46 1.30 -12.03 5.82
C SER A 46 2.70 -11.69 6.35
N LEU A 47 3.41 -10.78 5.66
CA LEU A 47 4.72 -10.26 6.08
C LEU A 47 4.62 -9.15 7.13
N GLY A 48 3.42 -8.69 7.46
CA GLY A 48 3.22 -7.55 8.37
C GLY A 48 3.62 -6.21 7.76
N GLU A 49 3.55 -6.10 6.43
CA GLU A 49 3.92 -4.89 5.68
C GLU A 49 2.80 -3.84 5.62
N ALA A 50 1.62 -4.10 6.19
CA ALA A 50 0.46 -3.22 6.10
C ALA A 50 -0.28 -3.10 7.43
N GLU A 51 -0.56 -1.87 7.85
CA GLU A 51 -1.48 -1.53 8.95
C GLU A 51 -2.88 -1.21 8.42
N VAL A 52 -2.93 -0.68 7.19
CA VAL A 52 -4.16 -0.37 6.46
C VAL A 52 -4.06 -0.99 5.07
N VAL A 53 -5.15 -1.59 4.60
CA VAL A 53 -5.28 -2.10 3.24
C VAL A 53 -6.38 -1.33 2.52
N LEU A 54 -6.06 -0.77 1.36
CA LEU A 54 -7.01 -0.22 0.41
C LEU A 54 -7.22 -1.27 -0.68
N LEU A 55 -8.47 -1.70 -0.84
CA LEU A 55 -8.89 -2.74 -1.79
C LEU A 55 -9.97 -2.15 -2.69
N ASP A 56 -9.83 -2.35 -4.00
CA ASP A 56 -10.90 -2.18 -4.99
C ASP A 56 -11.59 -3.53 -5.31
#